data_AF-A0A654AZW3-F1
#
_entry.id   AF-A0A654AZW3-F1
#
_cell.length_a   1.000
_cell.length_b   1.000
_cell.length_c   1.000
_cell.angle_alpha   90.00
_cell.angle_beta   90.00
_cell.angle_gamma   90.00
#
_symmetry.space_group_name_H-M   'P 1'
#
loop_
_entity.id
_entity.type
_entity.pdbx_description
1 polymer ?
#
loop_
_entity_poly.entity_id
_entity_poly.type
_entity_poly.pdbx_seq_one_letter_code
_entity_poly.pdbx_strand_id
1 'polypeptide(L)'
;MLHKTLIASLLGLALVGCGQQDPTAKVTGALTDGVLLPAYTSWQEADRQLAERAAAFCNGSADLPAARQAFVTAMSAWSALQPLMIGPMAEGNRAWQVQFWPDKKNLVQRQVEALLKSKPQLTQAELASASVVVQGLTASEYVLFDAGIDLTQAEQKSRYCPLLQAIGQHQQTLASDIVSQWQADKSGMAAQLKSFPNERYADSKEAVAELLRVQVSGIDGLKKKLGAPLGRQSKGIPQPYQAEAWRSNASLANLGSALASAELLWHGSNKDGLQALLGSDQADLAKRIDAAYLDTRQRLAALDLPLTELLTSEAGRTQLSELYDSLNRLHRLQESDLAKALGVQIGFNAHDGD
;
A
#
# COMPACT_ATOMS: atom_id res chain seq x y z
N MET A 1 -35.01 -69.84 -33.85
CA MET A 1 -35.35 -69.12 -32.62
C MET A 1 -34.06 -68.83 -31.85
N LEU A 2 -33.84 -67.53 -31.59
CA LEU A 2 -33.01 -66.89 -30.56
C LEU A 2 -31.50 -67.24 -30.47
N HIS A 3 -30.63 -66.44 -31.12
CA HIS A 3 -30.02 -65.16 -30.69
C HIS A 3 -28.73 -65.33 -29.88
N LYS A 4 -27.59 -65.17 -30.58
CA LYS A 4 -26.25 -64.99 -30.02
C LYS A 4 -26.09 -63.53 -29.56
N THR A 5 -25.83 -63.30 -28.28
CA THR A 5 -25.46 -61.98 -27.74
C THR A 5 -23.94 -61.86 -27.67
N LEU A 6 -23.37 -61.04 -28.57
CA LEU A 6 -22.02 -60.50 -28.44
C LEU A 6 -22.03 -59.39 -27.38
N ILE A 7 -21.24 -59.56 -26.32
CA ILE A 7 -20.95 -58.50 -25.35
C ILE A 7 -19.65 -57.84 -25.80
N ALA A 8 -19.77 -56.68 -26.45
CA ALA A 8 -18.65 -55.81 -26.77
C ALA A 8 -18.26 -55.03 -25.51
N SER A 9 -17.10 -55.34 -24.93
CA SER A 9 -16.52 -54.60 -23.80
C SER A 9 -15.83 -53.35 -24.34
N LEU A 10 -16.48 -52.19 -24.24
CA LEU A 10 -15.88 -50.89 -24.48
C LEU A 10 -15.04 -50.49 -23.24
N LEU A 11 -13.72 -50.70 -23.31
CA LEU A 11 -12.77 -50.05 -22.41
C LEU A 11 -12.72 -48.55 -22.76
N GLY A 12 -13.44 -47.73 -22.00
CA GLY A 12 -13.23 -46.29 -21.99
C GLY A 12 -11.92 -45.95 -21.28
N LEU A 13 -10.88 -45.62 -22.03
CA LEU A 13 -9.70 -44.96 -21.47
C LEU A 13 -10.11 -43.57 -20.96
N ALA A 14 -10.36 -43.46 -19.66
CA ALA A 14 -10.36 -42.17 -18.99
C ALA A 14 -8.90 -41.67 -18.98
N LEU A 15 -8.57 -40.79 -19.93
CA LEU A 15 -7.39 -39.94 -19.84
C LEU A 15 -7.58 -39.00 -18.65
N VAL A 16 -7.16 -39.45 -17.47
CA VAL A 16 -6.88 -38.56 -16.35
C VAL A 16 -5.64 -37.77 -16.75
N GLY A 17 -5.83 -36.72 -17.54
CA GLY A 17 -4.80 -35.72 -17.75
C GLY A 17 -4.42 -35.20 -16.37
N CYS A 18 -3.18 -35.42 -15.95
CA CYS A 18 -2.62 -34.71 -14.81
C CYS A 18 -2.77 -33.22 -15.12
N GLY A 19 -3.79 -32.59 -14.55
CA GLY A 19 -4.14 -31.20 -14.81
C GLY A 19 -2.99 -30.34 -14.33
N GLN A 20 -2.13 -29.94 -15.27
CA GLN A 20 -1.06 -29.00 -15.00
C GLN A 20 -1.74 -27.71 -14.61
N GLN A 21 -1.69 -27.39 -13.32
CA GLN A 21 -2.36 -26.23 -12.75
C GLN A 21 -1.96 -24.99 -13.54
N ASP A 22 -2.96 -24.22 -13.96
CA ASP A 22 -2.79 -23.00 -14.73
C ASP A 22 -1.72 -22.09 -14.09
N PRO A 23 -0.61 -21.77 -14.80
CA PRO A 23 0.50 -21.01 -14.23
C PRO A 23 0.07 -19.67 -13.61
N THR A 24 -0.90 -18.99 -14.20
CA THR A 24 -1.43 -17.71 -13.67
C THR A 24 -2.24 -17.91 -12.40
N ALA A 25 -3.03 -18.99 -12.31
CA ALA A 25 -3.71 -19.37 -11.05
C ALA A 25 -2.72 -19.74 -9.94
N LYS A 26 -1.60 -20.40 -10.29
CA LYS A 26 -0.54 -20.72 -9.33
C LYS A 26 0.13 -19.45 -8.78
N VAL A 27 0.50 -18.51 -9.63
CA VAL A 27 1.15 -17.25 -9.24
C VAL A 27 0.21 -16.36 -8.42
N THR A 28 -1.05 -16.19 -8.83
CA THR A 28 -2.03 -15.40 -8.08
C THR A 28 -2.28 -15.97 -6.69
N GLY A 29 -2.36 -17.31 -6.56
CA GLY A 29 -2.48 -17.94 -5.25
C GLY A 29 -1.23 -17.80 -4.37
N ALA A 30 -0.04 -17.96 -4.96
CA ALA A 30 1.22 -17.75 -4.24
C ALA A 30 1.38 -16.31 -3.74
N LEU A 31 1.07 -15.32 -4.59
CA LEU A 31 1.07 -13.90 -4.20
C LEU A 31 0.02 -13.60 -3.14
N THR A 32 -1.14 -14.24 -3.20
CA THR A 32 -2.20 -14.09 -2.19
C THR A 32 -1.72 -14.54 -0.81
N ASP A 33 -1.20 -15.76 -0.72
CA ASP A 33 -0.83 -16.37 0.55
C ASP A 33 0.52 -15.88 1.07
N GLY A 34 1.45 -15.56 0.17
CA GLY A 34 2.82 -15.19 0.50
C GLY A 34 3.07 -13.69 0.62
N VAL A 35 2.28 -12.84 -0.04
CA VAL A 35 2.55 -11.39 -0.14
C VAL A 35 1.36 -10.56 0.31
N LEU A 36 0.21 -10.70 -0.35
CA LEU A 36 -0.94 -9.81 -0.16
C LEU A 36 -1.56 -9.97 1.23
N LEU A 37 -2.04 -11.17 1.58
CA LEU A 37 -2.67 -11.40 2.89
C LEU A 37 -1.71 -11.14 4.05
N PRO A 38 -0.43 -11.57 4.01
CA PRO A 38 0.56 -11.18 5.01
C PRO A 38 0.71 -9.66 5.17
N ALA A 39 0.76 -8.89 4.09
CA ALA A 39 0.85 -7.44 4.17
C ALA A 39 -0.38 -6.81 4.85
N TYR A 40 -1.60 -7.27 4.52
CA TYR A 40 -2.83 -6.79 5.17
C TYR A 40 -2.90 -7.15 6.65
N THR A 41 -2.50 -8.37 7.02
CA THR A 41 -2.45 -8.79 8.44
C THR A 41 -1.37 -8.04 9.22
N SER A 42 -0.21 -7.77 8.62
CA SER A 42 0.83 -6.95 9.25
C SER A 42 0.37 -5.51 9.47
N TRP A 43 -0.40 -4.94 8.55
CA TRP A 43 -0.99 -3.62 8.71
C TRP A 43 -2.05 -3.58 9.81
N GLN A 44 -2.95 -4.58 9.86
CA GLN A 44 -3.91 -4.72 10.98
C GLN A 44 -3.22 -4.80 12.33
N GLU A 45 -2.14 -5.56 12.43
CA GLU A 45 -1.36 -5.67 13.66
C GLU A 45 -0.67 -4.35 14.04
N ALA A 46 -0.13 -3.62 13.06
CA ALA A 46 0.45 -2.30 13.31
C ALA A 46 -0.60 -1.29 13.79
N ASP A 47 -1.82 -1.33 13.25
CA ASP A 47 -2.92 -0.45 13.68
C ASP A 47 -3.48 -0.84 15.05
N ARG A 48 -3.49 -2.14 15.41
CA ARG A 48 -3.77 -2.59 16.78
C ARG A 48 -2.75 -2.00 17.75
N GLN A 49 -1.46 -2.09 17.43
CA GLN A 49 -0.40 -1.53 18.26
C GLN A 49 -0.47 -0.01 18.36
N LEU A 50 -0.83 0.68 17.27
CA LEU A 50 -1.08 2.12 17.27
C LEU A 50 -2.18 2.50 18.26
N ALA A 51 -3.32 1.80 18.21
CA ALA A 51 -4.44 2.03 19.13
C ALA A 51 -4.04 1.85 20.59
N GLU A 52 -3.35 0.74 20.90
CA GLU A 52 -2.89 0.42 22.25
C GLU A 52 -1.88 1.44 22.78
N ARG A 53 -0.92 1.85 21.96
CA ARG A 53 0.13 2.80 22.36
C ARG A 53 -0.39 4.23 22.48
N ALA A 54 -1.32 4.64 21.62
CA ALA A 54 -2.02 5.91 21.75
C ALA A 54 -2.83 5.95 23.06
N ALA A 55 -3.58 4.89 23.37
CA ALA A 55 -4.33 4.80 24.62
C ALA A 55 -3.42 4.78 25.85
N ALA A 56 -2.34 3.99 25.83
CA ALA A 56 -1.37 3.92 26.92
C ALA A 56 -0.69 5.28 27.17
N PHE A 57 -0.29 5.98 26.10
CA PHE A 57 0.28 7.32 26.22
C PHE A 57 -0.71 8.29 26.84
N CYS A 58 -1.96 8.30 26.36
CA CYS A 58 -3.00 9.20 26.85
C CYS A 58 -3.40 8.92 28.29
N ASN A 59 -3.37 7.66 28.73
CA ASN A 59 -3.62 7.27 30.11
C ASN A 59 -2.39 7.42 31.02
N GLY A 60 -1.23 7.79 30.47
CA GLY A 60 0.01 7.98 31.22
C GLY A 60 0.79 6.70 31.55
N SER A 61 0.43 5.56 30.96
CA SER A 61 1.13 4.28 31.13
C SER A 61 2.20 4.01 30.06
N ALA A 62 2.36 4.91 29.09
CA ALA A 62 3.46 4.93 28.13
C ALA A 62 3.95 6.38 27.90
N ASP A 63 5.18 6.52 27.42
CA ASP A 63 5.77 7.81 27.09
C ASP A 63 5.47 8.24 25.64
N LEU A 64 5.74 9.52 25.34
CA LEU A 64 5.54 10.08 24.00
C LEU A 64 6.39 9.38 22.92
N PRO A 65 7.68 9.04 23.16
CA PRO A 65 8.48 8.24 22.23
C PRO A 65 7.83 6.92 21.83
N ALA A 66 7.24 6.16 22.76
CA ALA A 66 6.56 4.91 22.44
C ALA A 66 5.34 5.12 21.53
N ALA A 67 4.54 6.18 21.75
CA ALA A 67 3.41 6.53 20.88
C ALA A 67 3.88 6.96 19.48
N ARG A 68 4.93 7.78 19.40
CA ARG A 68 5.55 8.21 18.13
C ARG A 68 6.10 7.02 17.35
N GLN A 69 6.75 6.07 18.02
CA GLN A 69 7.27 4.87 17.37
C GLN A 69 6.14 4.00 16.80
N ALA A 70 5.07 3.79 17.57
CA ALA A 70 3.91 3.03 17.10
C ALA A 70 3.24 3.68 15.88
N PHE A 71 3.16 5.02 15.87
CA PHE A 71 2.70 5.78 14.71
C PHE A 71 3.58 5.54 13.48
N VAL A 72 4.91 5.67 13.61
CA VAL A 72 5.82 5.46 12.48
C VAL A 72 5.69 4.03 11.94
N THR A 73 5.57 3.03 12.82
CA THR A 73 5.34 1.63 12.41
C THR A 73 4.03 1.45 11.64
N ALA A 74 2.92 2.02 12.12
CA ALA A 74 1.63 1.98 11.41
C ALA A 74 1.68 2.70 10.06
N MET A 75 2.34 3.86 10.02
CA MET A 75 2.53 4.63 8.80
C MET A 75 3.37 3.87 7.76
N SER A 76 4.44 3.20 8.17
CA SER A 76 5.25 2.36 7.26
C SER A 76 4.51 1.10 6.80
N ALA A 77 3.69 0.47 7.66
CA ALA A 77 2.85 -0.66 7.27
C ALA A 77 1.77 -0.23 6.26
N TRP A 78 1.17 0.95 6.45
CA TRP A 78 0.28 1.54 5.45
C TRP A 78 1.00 1.82 4.13
N SER A 79 2.21 2.39 4.17
CA SER A 79 3.01 2.63 2.97
C SER A 79 3.37 1.34 2.23
N ALA A 80 3.67 0.25 2.95
CA ALA A 80 3.89 -1.08 2.38
C ALA A 80 2.65 -1.63 1.64
N LEU A 81 1.43 -1.29 2.07
CA LEU A 81 0.20 -1.72 1.41
C LEU A 81 -0.17 -0.94 0.15
N GLN A 82 0.28 0.31 0.02
CA GLN A 82 -0.09 1.17 -1.11
C GLN A 82 0.19 0.58 -2.51
N PRO A 83 1.32 -0.10 -2.78
CA PRO A 83 1.54 -0.79 -4.06
C PRO A 83 0.81 -2.13 -4.18
N LEU A 84 0.07 -2.54 -3.15
CA LEU A 84 -0.69 -3.80 -3.05
C LEU A 84 -2.20 -3.57 -2.93
N MET A 85 -2.69 -2.34 -3.19
CA MET A 85 -4.09 -1.93 -3.02
C MET A 85 -5.02 -2.61 -4.02
N ILE A 86 -5.37 -3.87 -3.74
CA ILE A 86 -6.35 -4.67 -4.47
C ILE A 86 -7.53 -5.01 -3.56
N GLY A 87 -8.71 -5.19 -4.14
CA GLY A 87 -9.89 -5.61 -3.39
C GLY A 87 -10.45 -4.51 -2.47
N PRO A 88 -10.97 -4.88 -1.28
CA PRO A 88 -11.77 -3.98 -0.43
C PRO A 88 -11.12 -2.64 -0.06
N MET A 89 -9.79 -2.59 0.02
CA MET A 89 -9.07 -1.34 0.36
C MET A 89 -9.14 -0.30 -0.77
N ALA A 90 -9.22 -0.74 -2.02
CA ALA A 90 -9.32 0.13 -3.19
C ALA A 90 -10.74 0.67 -3.44
N GLU A 91 -11.72 0.26 -2.62
CA GLU A 91 -13.13 0.59 -2.82
C GLU A 91 -13.57 1.78 -1.97
N GLY A 92 -14.37 2.67 -2.57
CA GLY A 92 -14.89 3.86 -1.90
C GLY A 92 -13.78 4.78 -1.39
N ASN A 93 -13.96 5.31 -0.17
CA ASN A 93 -13.02 6.24 0.45
C ASN A 93 -12.16 5.59 1.55
N ARG A 94 -11.98 4.26 1.53
CA ARG A 94 -11.29 3.54 2.63
C ARG A 94 -9.82 3.94 2.76
N ALA A 95 -9.09 4.06 1.65
CA ALA A 95 -7.70 4.54 1.67
C ALA A 95 -7.57 5.95 2.28
N TRP A 96 -8.54 6.85 2.05
CA TRP A 96 -8.56 8.18 2.67
C TRP A 96 -8.86 8.13 4.17
N GLN A 97 -9.67 7.16 4.63
CA GLN A 97 -9.90 6.93 6.06
C GLN A 97 -8.63 6.47 6.77
N VAL A 98 -7.77 5.70 6.10
CA VAL A 98 -6.43 5.38 6.61
C VAL A 98 -5.57 6.63 6.63
N GLN A 99 -5.51 7.33 5.49
CA GLN A 99 -4.65 8.50 5.34
C GLN A 99 -5.21 9.49 4.32
N PHE A 100 -5.50 10.70 4.81
CA PHE A 100 -5.76 11.83 3.93
C PHE A 100 -4.44 12.42 3.42
N TRP A 101 -4.09 12.11 2.16
CA TRP A 101 -2.98 12.69 1.43
C TRP A 101 -3.29 12.65 -0.08
N PRO A 102 -2.91 13.66 -0.89
CA PRO A 102 -2.13 14.86 -0.55
C PRO A 102 -2.91 15.94 0.22
N ASP A 103 -2.27 16.57 1.21
CA ASP A 103 -2.84 17.71 1.96
C ASP A 103 -2.26 19.06 1.53
N LYS A 104 -2.49 19.43 0.25
CA LYS A 104 -1.91 20.65 -0.36
C LYS A 104 -2.26 21.96 0.37
N LYS A 105 -3.35 22.00 1.14
CA LYS A 105 -3.87 23.21 1.80
C LYS A 105 -3.77 23.14 3.33
N ASN A 106 -3.01 22.19 3.86
CA ASN A 106 -2.88 21.93 5.30
C ASN A 106 -4.26 21.85 5.98
N LEU A 107 -5.20 21.16 5.33
CA LEU A 107 -6.56 20.93 5.77
C LEU A 107 -6.60 20.18 7.10
N VAL A 108 -5.67 19.24 7.30
CA VAL A 108 -5.62 18.40 8.49
C VAL A 108 -5.50 19.26 9.74
N GLN A 109 -4.49 20.12 9.83
CA GLN A 109 -4.34 21.04 10.97
C GLN A 109 -5.61 21.85 11.21
N ARG A 110 -6.13 22.51 10.16
CA ARG A 110 -7.29 23.41 10.30
C ARG A 110 -8.53 22.66 10.79
N GLN A 111 -8.77 21.46 10.28
CA GLN A 111 -9.95 20.68 10.64
C GLN A 111 -9.81 20.00 12.00
N VAL A 112 -8.60 19.54 12.37
CA VAL A 112 -8.33 19.03 13.72
C VAL A 112 -8.59 20.11 14.76
N GLU A 113 -8.05 21.32 14.55
CA GLU A 113 -8.23 22.44 15.48
C GLU A 113 -9.70 22.86 15.60
N ALA A 114 -10.42 22.93 14.48
CA ALA A 114 -11.85 23.24 14.47
C ALA A 114 -12.68 22.15 15.18
N LEU A 115 -12.36 20.88 14.93
CA LEU A 115 -13.05 19.75 15.56
C LEU A 115 -12.85 19.78 17.07
N LEU A 116 -11.60 19.84 17.56
CA LEU A 116 -11.30 19.82 19.00
C LEU A 116 -11.82 21.06 19.73
N LYS A 117 -11.96 22.20 19.04
CA LYS A 117 -12.64 23.38 19.60
C LYS A 117 -14.14 23.15 19.81
N SER A 118 -14.80 22.51 18.85
CA SER A 118 -16.24 22.24 18.91
C SER A 118 -16.59 21.02 19.77
N LYS A 119 -15.67 20.04 19.85
CA LYS A 119 -15.80 18.76 20.55
C LYS A 119 -14.56 18.50 21.42
N PRO A 120 -14.41 19.19 22.58
CA PRO A 120 -13.23 19.03 23.43
C PRO A 120 -13.07 17.62 24.03
N GLN A 121 -14.17 16.87 24.13
CA GLN A 121 -14.21 15.47 24.58
C GLN A 121 -14.74 14.61 23.44
N LEU A 122 -14.01 14.61 22.32
CA LEU A 122 -14.39 13.91 21.10
C LEU A 122 -14.63 12.42 21.37
N THR A 123 -15.80 11.94 20.98
CA THR A 123 -16.16 10.51 21.05
C THR A 123 -15.85 9.77 19.75
N GLN A 124 -15.80 8.44 19.81
CA GLN A 124 -15.61 7.60 18.63
C GLN A 124 -16.69 7.84 17.56
N ALA A 125 -17.96 7.98 17.98
CA ALA A 125 -19.07 8.22 17.06
C ALA A 125 -18.96 9.58 16.36
N GLU A 126 -18.50 10.60 17.09
CA GLU A 126 -18.26 11.93 16.51
C GLU A 126 -17.12 11.89 15.50
N LEU A 127 -16.02 11.19 15.78
CA LEU A 127 -14.94 11.00 14.80
C LEU A 127 -15.43 10.25 13.55
N ALA A 128 -16.20 9.16 13.74
CA ALA A 128 -16.74 8.38 12.63
C ALA A 128 -17.67 9.21 11.72
N SER A 129 -18.39 10.19 12.28
CA SER A 129 -19.23 11.14 11.53
C SER A 129 -18.47 12.36 10.98
N ALA A 130 -17.21 12.56 11.38
CA ALA A 130 -16.40 13.70 10.95
C ALA A 130 -15.87 13.54 9.52
N SER A 131 -15.21 14.59 9.02
CA SER A 131 -14.54 14.51 7.72
C SER A 131 -13.41 13.47 7.76
N VAL A 132 -13.25 12.74 6.65
CA VAL A 132 -12.12 11.81 6.44
C VAL A 132 -10.74 12.45 6.68
N VAL A 133 -10.65 13.77 6.51
CA VAL A 133 -9.44 14.58 6.76
C VAL A 133 -8.89 14.41 8.18
N VAL A 134 -9.75 14.16 9.17
CA VAL A 134 -9.35 14.08 10.59
C VAL A 134 -9.33 12.66 11.16
N GLN A 135 -9.72 11.65 10.37
CA GLN A 135 -9.94 10.28 10.83
C GLN A 135 -8.67 9.41 10.83
N GLY A 136 -7.65 9.83 10.07
CA GLY A 136 -6.54 8.97 9.69
C GLY A 136 -5.18 9.32 10.28
N LEU A 137 -4.18 8.60 9.80
CA LEU A 137 -2.79 8.71 10.18
C LEU A 137 -2.23 10.13 10.02
N THR A 138 -2.62 10.89 8.97
CA THR A 138 -2.15 12.27 8.80
C THR A 138 -2.56 13.19 9.97
N ALA A 139 -3.75 12.96 10.56
CA ALA A 139 -4.19 13.71 11.73
C ALA A 139 -3.46 13.28 13.01
N SER A 140 -3.19 11.98 13.17
CA SER A 140 -2.31 11.49 14.24
C SER A 140 -0.89 12.06 14.12
N GLU A 141 -0.38 12.17 12.90
CA GLU A 141 0.94 12.76 12.62
C GLU A 141 0.99 14.22 13.05
N TYR A 142 -0.03 15.01 12.68
CA TYR A 142 -0.16 16.40 13.11
C TYR A 142 -0.09 16.51 14.63
N VAL A 143 -0.87 15.71 15.36
CA VAL A 143 -0.88 15.76 16.83
C VAL A 143 0.46 15.33 17.43
N LEU A 144 1.07 14.25 16.93
CA LEU A 144 2.26 13.67 17.54
C LEU A 144 3.56 14.39 17.19
N PHE A 145 3.64 15.05 16.04
CA PHE A 145 4.92 15.54 15.48
C PHE A 145 4.93 17.03 15.09
N ASP A 146 3.79 17.73 15.05
CA ASP A 146 3.81 19.15 14.70
C ASP A 146 4.53 19.97 15.78
N ALA A 147 5.46 20.83 15.36
CA ALA A 147 6.29 21.63 16.26
C ALA A 147 5.47 22.63 17.12
N GLY A 148 4.23 22.95 16.70
CA GLY A 148 3.32 23.77 17.48
C GLY A 148 2.65 23.07 18.66
N ILE A 149 2.83 21.75 18.81
CA ILE A 149 2.18 20.94 19.86
C ILE A 149 3.23 20.37 20.80
N ASP A 150 3.08 20.66 22.10
CA ASP A 150 3.89 20.11 23.18
C ASP A 150 3.02 19.21 24.08
N LEU A 151 3.01 17.91 23.76
CA LEU A 151 2.28 16.89 24.52
C LEU A 151 2.90 16.57 25.88
N THR A 152 4.00 17.23 26.27
CA THR A 152 4.50 17.18 27.65
C THR A 152 3.74 18.13 28.59
N GLN A 153 3.05 19.14 28.03
CA GLN A 153 2.14 20.00 28.78
C GLN A 153 0.81 19.28 29.02
N ALA A 154 0.34 19.29 30.27
CA ALA A 154 -0.87 18.57 30.67
C ALA A 154 -2.12 19.06 29.93
N GLU A 155 -2.24 20.37 29.71
CA GLU A 155 -3.37 21.00 29.03
C GLU A 155 -3.44 20.58 27.55
N GLN A 156 -2.30 20.58 26.86
CA GLN A 156 -2.24 20.16 25.46
C GLN A 156 -2.48 18.66 25.34
N LYS A 157 -1.84 17.85 26.20
CA LYS A 157 -2.08 16.40 26.24
C LYS A 157 -3.55 16.08 26.43
N SER A 158 -4.21 16.73 27.41
CA SER A 158 -5.64 16.54 27.66
C SER A 158 -6.52 16.97 26.49
N ARG A 159 -6.11 17.99 25.72
CA ARG A 159 -6.86 18.48 24.57
C ARG A 159 -6.79 17.53 23.38
N TYR A 160 -5.63 16.95 23.09
CA TYR A 160 -5.40 16.16 21.88
C TYR A 160 -5.63 14.65 22.05
N CYS A 161 -5.53 14.15 23.29
CA CYS A 161 -5.66 12.72 23.55
C CYS A 161 -6.98 12.07 23.12
N PRO A 162 -8.17 12.70 23.29
CA PRO A 162 -9.42 12.13 22.79
C PRO A 162 -9.38 11.83 21.29
N LEU A 163 -8.76 12.71 20.49
CA LEU A 163 -8.59 12.49 19.05
C LEU A 163 -7.60 11.37 18.74
N LEU A 164 -6.44 11.31 19.40
CA LEU A 164 -5.47 10.23 19.19
C LEU A 164 -6.07 8.85 19.49
N GLN A 165 -6.80 8.73 20.59
CA GLN A 165 -7.45 7.49 20.98
C GLN A 165 -8.54 7.09 19.98
N ALA A 166 -9.37 8.05 19.56
CA ALA A 166 -10.43 7.80 18.60
C ALA A 166 -9.88 7.42 17.21
N ILE A 167 -8.80 8.06 16.74
CA ILE A 167 -8.13 7.68 15.49
C ILE A 167 -7.54 6.28 15.61
N GLY A 168 -6.82 5.97 16.69
CA GLY A 168 -6.26 4.64 16.91
C GLY A 168 -7.33 3.54 16.85
N GLN A 169 -8.44 3.73 17.55
CA GLN A 169 -9.58 2.80 17.51
C GLN A 169 -10.23 2.71 16.12
N HIS A 170 -10.33 3.83 15.39
CA HIS A 170 -10.85 3.86 14.02
C HIS A 170 -9.95 3.03 13.08
N GLN A 171 -8.63 3.23 13.11
CA GLN A 171 -7.67 2.48 12.28
C GLN A 171 -7.71 0.98 12.60
N GLN A 172 -7.67 0.60 13.89
CA GLN A 172 -7.80 -0.79 14.31
C GLN A 172 -9.08 -1.45 13.78
N THR A 173 -10.21 -0.75 13.86
CA THR A 173 -11.51 -1.25 13.39
C THR A 173 -11.52 -1.40 11.87
N LEU A 174 -11.06 -0.39 11.14
CA LEU A 174 -10.97 -0.38 9.69
C LEU A 174 -10.07 -1.51 9.18
N ALA A 175 -8.89 -1.68 9.79
CA ALA A 175 -7.97 -2.73 9.38
C ALA A 175 -8.51 -4.13 9.67
N SER A 176 -9.19 -4.30 10.81
CA SER A 176 -9.86 -5.57 11.11
C SER A 176 -10.99 -5.90 10.14
N ASP A 177 -11.80 -4.91 9.76
CA ASP A 177 -12.86 -5.07 8.78
C ASP A 177 -12.30 -5.48 7.41
N ILE A 178 -11.25 -4.79 6.95
CA ILE A 178 -10.58 -5.12 5.68
C ILE A 178 -10.01 -6.53 5.69
N VAL A 179 -9.27 -6.91 6.74
CA VAL A 179 -8.70 -8.27 6.83
C VAL A 179 -9.80 -9.32 6.87
N SER A 180 -10.93 -9.06 7.55
CA SER A 180 -12.07 -9.98 7.54
C SER A 180 -12.66 -10.17 6.15
N GLN A 181 -12.74 -9.10 5.33
CA GLN A 181 -13.20 -9.18 3.93
C GLN A 181 -12.18 -9.87 3.02
N TRP A 182 -10.90 -9.83 3.36
CA TRP A 182 -9.87 -10.65 2.69
C TRP A 182 -10.03 -12.14 3.00
N GLN A 183 -10.31 -12.47 4.26
CA GLN A 183 -10.34 -13.85 4.78
C GLN A 183 -11.71 -14.52 4.73
N ALA A 184 -12.78 -13.79 4.37
CA ALA A 184 -14.11 -14.37 4.19
C ALA A 184 -14.09 -15.54 3.21
N ASP A 185 -14.96 -16.54 3.40
CA ASP A 185 -14.90 -17.86 2.74
C ASP A 185 -14.75 -17.81 1.20
N LYS A 186 -15.83 -18.00 0.44
CA LYS A 186 -15.75 -17.97 -1.05
C LYS A 186 -15.85 -16.55 -1.59
N SER A 187 -16.39 -15.62 -0.80
CA SER A 187 -16.58 -14.22 -1.17
C SER A 187 -15.40 -13.33 -0.81
N GLY A 188 -14.41 -13.83 -0.04
CA GLY A 188 -13.27 -13.03 0.35
C GLY A 188 -12.25 -12.85 -0.76
N MET A 189 -11.54 -11.72 -0.72
CA MET A 189 -10.56 -11.35 -1.75
C MET A 189 -9.49 -12.44 -1.94
N ALA A 190 -9.03 -13.09 -0.87
CA ALA A 190 -8.04 -14.15 -0.96
C ALA A 190 -8.56 -15.38 -1.72
N ALA A 191 -9.83 -15.76 -1.54
CA ALA A 191 -10.42 -16.86 -2.28
C ALA A 191 -10.65 -16.50 -3.75
N GLN A 192 -11.09 -15.27 -4.02
CA GLN A 192 -11.31 -14.77 -5.38
C GLN A 192 -10.01 -14.70 -6.21
N LEU A 193 -8.85 -14.48 -5.58
CA LEU A 193 -7.55 -14.53 -6.25
C LEU A 193 -7.00 -15.96 -6.42
N LYS A 194 -7.64 -16.97 -5.82
CA LYS A 194 -7.16 -18.36 -5.82
C LYS A 194 -8.04 -19.34 -6.60
N SER A 195 -9.30 -19.01 -6.80
CA SER A 195 -10.30 -19.91 -7.38
C SER A 195 -11.11 -19.20 -8.45
N PHE A 196 -11.17 -19.79 -9.64
CA PHE A 196 -11.78 -19.22 -10.84
C PHE A 196 -12.72 -20.23 -11.50
N PRO A 197 -13.79 -19.79 -12.19
CA PRO A 197 -14.31 -18.41 -12.22
C PRO A 197 -14.92 -18.01 -10.87
N ASN A 198 -15.06 -16.72 -10.64
CA ASN A 198 -15.81 -16.15 -9.51
C ASN A 198 -16.50 -14.84 -9.94
N GLU A 199 -17.17 -14.16 -9.01
CA GLU A 199 -17.91 -12.92 -9.32
C GLU A 199 -17.01 -11.76 -9.79
N ARG A 200 -15.73 -11.76 -9.40
CA ARG A 200 -14.77 -10.69 -9.71
C ARG A 200 -13.90 -11.01 -10.93
N TYR A 201 -13.57 -12.28 -11.14
CA TYR A 201 -12.69 -12.75 -12.20
C TYR A 201 -13.28 -13.93 -12.96
N ALA A 202 -13.43 -13.78 -14.28
CA ALA A 202 -13.82 -14.86 -15.16
C ALA A 202 -12.71 -15.92 -15.27
N ASP A 203 -11.44 -15.51 -15.22
CA ASP A 203 -10.28 -16.39 -15.21
C ASP A 203 -9.10 -15.80 -14.42
N SER A 204 -8.04 -16.59 -14.25
CA SER A 204 -6.84 -16.18 -13.49
C SER A 204 -6.00 -15.11 -14.19
N LYS A 205 -6.14 -14.92 -15.51
CA LYS A 205 -5.41 -13.90 -16.26
C LYS A 205 -5.97 -12.52 -15.97
N GLU A 206 -7.29 -12.41 -15.75
CA GLU A 206 -7.90 -11.17 -15.27
C GLU A 206 -7.35 -10.75 -13.90
N ALA A 207 -7.14 -11.70 -12.98
CA ALA A 207 -6.52 -11.44 -11.68
C ALA A 207 -5.06 -11.00 -11.82
N VAL A 208 -4.26 -11.65 -12.69
CA VAL A 208 -2.89 -11.20 -13.01
C VAL A 208 -2.88 -9.79 -13.60
N ALA A 209 -3.83 -9.48 -14.48
CA ALA A 209 -3.96 -8.16 -15.07
C ALA A 209 -4.28 -7.08 -14.02
N GLU A 210 -5.14 -7.37 -13.04
CA GLU A 210 -5.40 -6.45 -11.93
C GLU A 210 -4.16 -6.27 -11.04
N LEU A 211 -3.46 -7.35 -10.67
CA LEU A 211 -2.23 -7.26 -9.87
C LEU A 211 -1.16 -6.41 -10.58
N LEU A 212 -0.98 -6.58 -11.88
CA LEU A 212 -0.05 -5.75 -12.65
C LEU A 212 -0.49 -4.27 -12.69
N ARG A 213 -1.80 -3.98 -12.83
CA ARG A 213 -2.30 -2.59 -12.78
C ARG A 213 -2.09 -1.94 -11.43
N VAL A 214 -2.34 -2.67 -10.35
CA VAL A 214 -2.09 -2.23 -8.97
C VAL A 214 -0.61 -1.94 -8.76
N GLN A 215 0.26 -2.83 -9.26
CA GLN A 215 1.70 -2.67 -9.19
C GLN A 215 2.22 -1.44 -9.94
N VAL A 216 1.77 -1.23 -11.18
CA VAL A 216 2.11 -0.06 -12.01
C VAL A 216 1.64 1.22 -11.32
N SER A 217 0.38 1.25 -10.88
CA SER A 217 -0.20 2.39 -10.16
C SER A 217 0.52 2.68 -8.84
N GLY A 218 0.96 1.63 -8.14
CA GLY A 218 1.76 1.72 -6.93
C GLY A 218 3.07 2.47 -7.17
N ILE A 219 3.88 2.02 -8.13
CA ILE A 219 5.17 2.66 -8.46
C ILE A 219 4.96 4.09 -8.97
N ASP A 220 3.92 4.36 -9.73
CA ASP A 220 3.58 5.73 -10.10
C ASP A 220 3.22 6.60 -8.90
N GLY A 221 2.50 6.04 -7.92
CA GLY A 221 2.25 6.67 -6.63
C GLY A 221 3.55 7.05 -5.91
N LEU A 222 4.55 6.17 -5.88
CA LEU A 222 5.88 6.47 -5.31
C LEU A 222 6.55 7.64 -6.03
N LYS A 223 6.51 7.65 -7.38
CA LYS A 223 7.02 8.78 -8.19
C LYS A 223 6.32 10.07 -7.83
N LYS A 224 4.99 10.08 -7.73
CA LYS A 224 4.19 11.27 -7.39
C LYS A 224 4.52 11.77 -5.99
N LYS A 225 4.68 10.88 -5.01
CA LYS A 225 5.06 11.20 -3.62
C LYS A 225 6.43 11.85 -3.49
N LEU A 226 7.40 11.44 -4.32
CA LEU A 226 8.71 12.07 -4.39
C LEU A 226 8.71 13.33 -5.27
N GLY A 227 7.97 13.30 -6.37
CA GLY A 227 7.91 14.36 -7.37
C GLY A 227 7.22 15.62 -6.88
N ALA A 228 6.16 15.49 -6.08
CA ALA A 228 5.46 16.64 -5.48
C ALA A 228 6.41 17.51 -4.64
N PRO A 229 7.11 17.00 -3.62
CA PRO A 229 8.03 17.82 -2.83
C PRO A 229 9.29 18.26 -3.59
N LEU A 230 9.70 17.55 -4.64
CA LEU A 230 10.74 18.00 -5.58
C LEU A 230 10.29 19.18 -6.49
N GLY A 231 9.01 19.52 -6.50
CA GLY A 231 8.49 20.60 -7.34
C GLY A 231 8.24 20.21 -8.78
N ARG A 232 8.08 18.91 -9.10
CA ARG A 232 7.74 18.44 -10.47
C ARG A 232 6.45 19.06 -11.00
N GLN A 233 5.49 19.34 -10.11
CA GLN A 233 4.22 20.04 -10.40
C GLN A 233 4.28 21.55 -10.12
N SER A 234 5.44 22.09 -9.76
CA SER A 234 5.60 23.48 -9.32
C SER A 234 6.80 24.16 -9.98
N LYS A 235 7.05 23.83 -11.25
CA LYS A 235 8.13 24.42 -12.07
C LYS A 235 9.52 24.32 -11.42
N GLY A 236 9.77 23.23 -10.68
CA GLY A 236 11.03 22.98 -9.98
C GLY A 236 11.17 23.70 -8.63
N ILE A 237 10.13 24.41 -8.15
CA ILE A 237 10.11 25.02 -6.82
C ILE A 237 9.83 23.93 -5.78
N PRO A 238 10.76 23.63 -4.85
CA PRO A 238 10.56 22.61 -3.82
C PRO A 238 9.31 22.86 -2.97
N GLN A 239 8.60 21.78 -2.64
CA GLN A 239 7.35 21.79 -1.88
C GLN A 239 7.45 20.83 -0.67
N PRO A 240 8.34 21.06 0.30
CA PRO A 240 8.63 20.10 1.38
C PRO A 240 7.38 19.63 2.14
N TYR A 241 6.41 20.52 2.37
CA TYR A 241 5.16 20.20 3.06
C TYR A 241 4.13 19.40 2.24
N GLN A 242 4.42 19.12 0.96
CA GLN A 242 3.66 18.18 0.15
C GLN A 242 4.20 16.74 0.22
N ALA A 243 5.37 16.53 0.86
CA ALA A 243 5.85 15.18 1.11
C ALA A 243 4.89 14.43 2.04
N GLU A 244 4.65 13.16 1.75
CA GLU A 244 3.94 12.27 2.65
C GLU A 244 4.72 12.13 3.97
N ALA A 245 4.04 12.21 5.10
CA ALA A 245 4.64 12.05 6.42
C ALA A 245 5.82 13.00 6.70
N TRP A 246 5.70 14.26 6.26
CA TRP A 246 6.78 15.25 6.40
C TRP A 246 7.01 15.70 7.84
N ARG A 247 5.99 15.67 8.71
CA ARG A 247 6.11 16.12 10.12
C ARG A 247 6.95 15.14 10.93
N SER A 248 6.75 13.86 10.67
CA SER A 248 7.48 12.75 11.30
C SER A 248 8.82 12.44 10.64
N ASN A 249 9.17 13.13 9.54
CA ASN A 249 10.33 12.83 8.70
C ASN A 249 10.35 11.39 8.15
N ALA A 250 9.20 10.71 8.09
CA ALA A 250 9.12 9.31 7.67
C ALA A 250 9.07 9.11 6.14
N SER A 251 9.04 10.19 5.34
CA SER A 251 8.81 10.15 3.88
C SER A 251 9.68 9.13 3.12
N LEU A 252 11.01 9.13 3.34
CA LEU A 252 11.92 8.23 2.62
C LEU A 252 11.81 6.78 3.12
N ALA A 253 11.66 6.57 4.43
CA ALA A 253 11.45 5.23 5.00
C ALA A 253 10.14 4.59 4.48
N ASN A 254 9.10 5.40 4.36
CA ASN A 254 7.81 5.00 3.79
C ASN A 254 7.91 4.66 2.30
N LEU A 255 8.64 5.47 1.51
CA LEU A 255 8.97 5.12 0.12
C LEU A 255 9.70 3.77 0.02
N GLY A 256 10.61 3.50 0.95
CA GLY A 256 11.32 2.21 1.02
C GLY A 256 10.41 1.04 1.34
N SER A 257 9.51 1.21 2.31
CA SER A 257 8.52 0.18 2.70
C SER A 257 7.59 -0.17 1.53
N ALA A 258 7.16 0.85 0.79
CA ALA A 258 6.36 0.66 -0.42
C ALA A 258 7.18 -0.02 -1.54
N LEU A 259 8.40 0.42 -1.81
CA LEU A 259 9.27 -0.17 -2.82
C LEU A 259 9.54 -1.65 -2.55
N ALA A 260 9.80 -2.02 -1.28
CA ALA A 260 10.02 -3.41 -0.90
C ALA A 260 8.79 -4.29 -1.15
N SER A 261 7.58 -3.77 -0.88
CA SER A 261 6.34 -4.53 -1.10
C SER A 261 6.01 -4.67 -2.59
N ALA A 262 6.29 -3.64 -3.38
CA ALA A 262 6.27 -3.71 -4.84
C ALA A 262 7.24 -4.76 -5.39
N GLU A 263 8.44 -4.87 -4.82
CA GLU A 263 9.43 -5.89 -5.21
C GLU A 263 8.98 -7.31 -4.80
N LEU A 264 8.27 -7.45 -3.68
CA LEU A 264 7.66 -8.72 -3.27
C LEU A 264 6.55 -9.19 -4.21
N LEU A 265 5.76 -8.29 -4.80
CA LEU A 265 4.77 -8.72 -5.82
C LEU A 265 5.47 -9.21 -7.10
N TRP A 266 6.59 -8.60 -7.45
CA TRP A 266 7.40 -9.00 -8.59
C TRP A 266 8.04 -10.38 -8.39
N HIS A 267 8.76 -10.58 -7.29
CA HIS A 267 9.48 -11.83 -7.02
C HIS A 267 8.59 -12.93 -6.41
N GLY A 268 7.59 -12.57 -5.62
CA GLY A 268 6.91 -13.48 -4.71
C GLY A 268 7.78 -13.89 -3.53
N SER A 269 7.17 -14.49 -2.51
CA SER A 269 7.88 -14.89 -1.30
C SER A 269 8.80 -16.11 -1.51
N ASN A 270 8.55 -16.90 -2.56
CA ASN A 270 9.36 -18.08 -2.92
C ASN A 270 9.74 -18.11 -4.40
N LYS A 271 10.01 -16.95 -5.02
CA LYS A 271 10.25 -16.83 -6.48
C LYS A 271 9.04 -17.25 -7.32
N ASP A 272 7.86 -17.02 -6.77
CA ASP A 272 6.54 -17.41 -7.26
C ASP A 272 5.63 -16.21 -7.57
N GLY A 273 6.23 -15.02 -7.74
CA GLY A 273 5.54 -13.79 -8.11
C GLY A 273 5.35 -13.59 -9.61
N LEU A 274 5.05 -12.34 -10.01
CA LEU A 274 4.77 -11.99 -11.42
C LEU A 274 5.92 -12.36 -12.38
N GLN A 275 7.17 -12.33 -11.91
CA GLN A 275 8.34 -12.75 -12.68
C GLN A 275 8.22 -14.19 -13.19
N ALA A 276 7.57 -15.09 -12.45
CA ALA A 276 7.43 -16.50 -12.81
C ALA A 276 6.52 -16.75 -14.02
N LEU A 277 5.76 -15.72 -14.45
CA LEU A 277 4.91 -15.79 -15.65
C LEU A 277 5.67 -15.50 -16.94
N LEU A 278 6.91 -15.01 -16.85
CA LEU A 278 7.73 -14.73 -18.01
C LEU A 278 8.35 -16.02 -18.59
N GLY A 279 8.23 -16.17 -19.90
CA GLY A 279 8.92 -17.21 -20.66
C GLY A 279 10.43 -16.98 -20.69
N SER A 280 11.20 -18.02 -21.06
CA SER A 280 12.66 -17.94 -21.17
C SER A 280 13.13 -16.93 -22.22
N ASP A 281 12.32 -16.63 -23.22
CA ASP A 281 12.53 -15.59 -24.23
C ASP A 281 12.48 -14.17 -23.64
N GLN A 282 11.90 -13.99 -22.45
CA GLN A 282 11.80 -12.71 -21.73
C GLN A 282 12.83 -12.59 -20.58
N ALA A 283 13.85 -13.46 -20.54
CA ALA A 283 14.85 -13.47 -19.47
C ALA A 283 15.59 -12.12 -19.31
N ASP A 284 15.84 -11.41 -20.41
CA ASP A 284 16.51 -10.11 -20.36
C ASP A 284 15.60 -9.00 -19.83
N LEU A 285 14.28 -9.09 -20.06
CA LEU A 285 13.32 -8.19 -19.43
C LEU A 285 13.31 -8.39 -17.91
N ALA A 286 13.27 -9.64 -17.45
CA ALA A 286 13.32 -9.96 -16.03
C ALA A 286 14.57 -9.38 -15.35
N LYS A 287 15.76 -9.56 -15.96
CA LYS A 287 17.02 -8.97 -15.46
C LYS A 287 16.99 -7.44 -15.41
N ARG A 288 16.38 -6.79 -16.42
CA ARG A 288 16.24 -5.32 -16.45
C ARG A 288 15.35 -4.81 -15.31
N ILE A 289 14.27 -5.51 -15.00
CA ILE A 289 13.38 -5.18 -13.87
C ILE A 289 14.10 -5.39 -12.54
N ASP A 290 14.79 -6.53 -12.37
CA ASP A 290 15.59 -6.82 -11.16
C ASP A 290 16.66 -5.74 -10.93
N ALA A 291 17.37 -5.35 -11.99
CA ALA A 291 18.37 -4.29 -11.94
C ALA A 291 17.76 -2.91 -11.60
N ALA A 292 16.55 -2.63 -12.09
CA ALA A 292 15.85 -1.38 -11.78
C ALA A 292 15.40 -1.30 -10.31
N TYR A 293 14.87 -2.39 -9.75
CA TYR A 293 14.58 -2.46 -8.31
C TYR A 293 15.85 -2.28 -7.48
N LEU A 294 16.94 -2.97 -7.84
CA LEU A 294 18.23 -2.82 -7.15
C LEU A 294 18.76 -1.39 -7.20
N ASP A 295 18.78 -0.74 -8.37
CA ASP A 295 19.21 0.66 -8.54
C ASP A 295 18.37 1.60 -7.66
N THR A 296 17.04 1.48 -7.69
CA THR A 296 16.16 2.31 -6.87
C THR A 296 16.40 2.09 -5.37
N ARG A 297 16.54 0.83 -4.92
CA ARG A 297 16.84 0.53 -3.50
C ARG A 297 18.18 1.10 -3.06
N GLN A 298 19.23 0.96 -3.87
CA GLN A 298 20.55 1.50 -3.56
C GLN A 298 20.55 3.03 -3.47
N ARG A 299 19.84 3.70 -4.38
CA ARG A 299 19.68 5.16 -4.37
C ARG A 299 18.94 5.63 -3.13
N LEU A 300 17.87 4.95 -2.75
CA LEU A 300 17.13 5.27 -1.55
C LEU A 300 17.99 5.07 -0.29
N ALA A 301 18.72 3.96 -0.21
CA ALA A 301 19.58 3.63 0.93
C ALA A 301 20.79 4.57 1.08
N ALA A 302 21.19 5.28 0.02
CA ALA A 302 22.27 6.27 0.05
C ALA A 302 21.82 7.66 0.54
N LEU A 303 20.54 7.85 0.85
CA LEU A 303 20.01 9.10 1.39
C LEU A 303 20.08 9.10 2.92
N ASP A 304 21.12 9.74 3.47
CA ASP A 304 21.38 9.74 4.92
C ASP A 304 20.68 10.88 5.69
N LEU A 305 19.97 11.77 5.00
CA LEU A 305 19.26 12.91 5.59
C LEU A 305 17.76 12.84 5.31
N PRO A 306 16.91 13.42 6.19
CA PRO A 306 15.48 13.58 5.92
C PRO A 306 15.22 14.27 4.58
N LEU A 307 14.11 13.89 3.93
CA LEU A 307 13.71 14.48 2.64
C LEU A 307 13.66 16.01 2.69
N THR A 308 13.09 16.57 3.75
CA THR A 308 12.94 18.01 3.94
C THR A 308 14.29 18.73 4.01
N GLU A 309 15.31 18.11 4.61
CA GLU A 309 16.68 18.64 4.66
C GLU A 309 17.38 18.52 3.31
N LEU A 310 17.27 17.38 2.63
CA LEU A 310 17.84 17.18 1.28
C LEU A 310 17.34 18.21 0.27
N LEU A 311 16.07 18.63 0.39
CA LEU A 311 15.48 19.65 -0.48
C LEU A 311 16.11 21.04 -0.35
N THR A 312 16.83 21.32 0.75
CA THR A 312 17.43 22.64 1.01
C THR A 312 18.72 22.88 0.23
N SER A 313 19.37 21.82 -0.28
CA SER A 313 20.64 21.91 -0.99
C SER A 313 20.50 21.52 -2.46
N GLU A 314 21.41 21.97 -3.31
CA GLU A 314 21.47 21.49 -4.70
C GLU A 314 21.85 20.02 -4.78
N ALA A 315 22.87 19.60 -4.02
CA ALA A 315 23.33 18.21 -3.99
C ALA A 315 22.23 17.23 -3.55
N GLY A 316 21.50 17.54 -2.46
CA GLY A 316 20.40 16.70 -1.99
C GLY A 316 19.24 16.63 -2.99
N ARG A 317 18.90 17.75 -3.65
CA ARG A 317 17.90 17.76 -4.74
C ARG A 317 18.34 16.95 -5.95
N THR A 318 19.63 16.92 -6.27
CA THR A 318 20.18 16.04 -7.31
C THR A 318 20.00 14.58 -6.93
N GLN A 319 20.40 14.16 -5.72
CA GLN A 319 20.22 12.78 -5.26
C GLN A 319 18.75 12.33 -5.28
N LEU A 320 17.83 13.17 -4.80
CA LEU A 320 16.39 12.91 -4.87
C LEU A 320 15.87 12.85 -6.31
N SER A 321 16.39 13.68 -7.21
CA SER A 321 16.02 13.66 -8.64
C SER A 321 16.49 12.36 -9.32
N GLU A 322 17.68 11.88 -8.98
CA GLU A 322 18.16 10.60 -9.50
C GLU A 322 17.35 9.41 -8.97
N LEU A 323 16.92 9.45 -7.70
CA LEU A 323 15.97 8.47 -7.15
C LEU A 323 14.64 8.52 -7.93
N TYR A 324 14.11 9.71 -8.18
CA TYR A 324 12.89 9.89 -8.99
C TYR A 324 13.05 9.29 -10.39
N ASP A 325 14.19 9.52 -11.05
CA ASP A 325 14.46 8.98 -12.38
C ASP A 325 14.59 7.45 -12.36
N SER A 326 15.12 6.86 -11.29
CA SER A 326 15.16 5.41 -11.10
C SER A 326 13.76 4.81 -10.97
N LEU A 327 12.88 5.42 -10.17
CA LEU A 327 11.48 5.03 -10.06
C LEU A 327 10.76 5.15 -11.40
N ASN A 328 11.06 6.18 -12.19
CA ASN A 328 10.51 6.35 -13.54
C ASN A 328 10.97 5.27 -14.52
N ARG A 329 12.24 4.84 -14.45
CA ARG A 329 12.74 3.69 -15.23
C ARG A 329 12.02 2.40 -14.84
N LEU A 330 11.91 2.12 -13.54
CA LEU A 330 11.20 0.96 -13.02
C LEU A 330 9.72 0.95 -13.46
N HIS A 331 9.03 2.09 -13.33
CA HIS A 331 7.65 2.25 -13.77
C HIS A 331 7.47 1.90 -15.25
N ARG A 332 8.28 2.50 -16.13
CA ARG A 332 8.19 2.28 -17.59
C ARG A 332 8.42 0.82 -17.98
N LEU A 333 9.37 0.15 -17.33
CA LEU A 333 9.60 -1.28 -17.57
C LEU A 333 8.35 -2.11 -17.28
N GLN A 334 7.60 -1.76 -16.22
CA GLN A 334 6.42 -2.53 -15.82
C GLN A 334 5.18 -2.16 -16.64
N GLU A 335 4.94 -0.87 -16.84
CA GLU A 335 3.80 -0.34 -17.58
C GLU A 335 3.83 -0.70 -19.07
N SER A 336 5.03 -0.72 -19.67
CA SER A 336 5.19 -0.97 -21.12
C SER A 336 5.68 -2.38 -21.40
N ASP A 337 6.92 -2.70 -21.00
CA ASP A 337 7.59 -3.93 -21.43
C ASP A 337 6.97 -5.18 -20.77
N LEU A 338 6.75 -5.16 -19.45
CA LEU A 338 6.14 -6.27 -18.70
C LEU A 338 4.68 -6.47 -19.08
N ALA A 339 3.90 -5.38 -19.15
CA ALA A 339 2.50 -5.45 -19.59
C ALA A 339 2.36 -6.10 -20.96
N LYS A 340 3.20 -5.70 -21.93
CA LYS A 340 3.24 -6.32 -23.25
C LYS A 340 3.64 -7.79 -23.18
N ALA A 341 4.65 -8.14 -22.40
CA ALA A 341 5.13 -9.52 -22.25
C ALA A 341 4.06 -10.44 -21.63
N LEU A 342 3.24 -9.93 -20.71
CA LEU A 342 2.14 -10.67 -20.07
C LEU A 342 0.82 -10.58 -20.85
N GLY A 343 0.78 -9.87 -21.98
CA GLY A 343 -0.45 -9.66 -22.76
C GLY A 343 -1.51 -8.85 -22.02
N VAL A 344 -1.11 -8.01 -21.07
CA VAL A 344 -2.01 -7.17 -20.26
C VAL A 344 -2.09 -5.79 -20.87
N GLN A 345 -3.30 -5.32 -21.16
CA GLN A 345 -3.53 -3.94 -21.52
C GLN A 345 -3.61 -3.08 -20.26
N ILE A 346 -2.61 -2.22 -20.07
CA ILE A 346 -2.67 -1.10 -19.13
C ILE A 346 -3.34 0.04 -19.90
N GLY A 347 -4.54 0.43 -19.45
CA GLY A 347 -5.20 1.61 -19.99
C GLY A 347 -4.41 2.86 -19.61
N PHE A 348 -4.53 3.93 -20.41
CA PHE A 348 -4.09 5.26 -19.97
C PHE A 348 -4.76 5.56 -18.62
N ASN A 349 -3.97 5.74 -17.57
CA ASN A 349 -4.55 6.15 -16.30
C ASN A 349 -5.13 7.55 -16.50
N ALA A 350 -6.29 7.85 -15.91
CA ALA A 350 -6.88 9.19 -15.91
C ALA A 350 -6.00 10.27 -15.22
N HIS A 351 -4.77 9.91 -14.82
CA HIS A 351 -3.78 10.77 -14.20
C HIS A 351 -2.54 11.01 -15.08
N ASP A 352 -2.48 10.48 -16.30
CA ASP A 352 -1.38 10.72 -17.25
C ASP A 352 -1.57 12.01 -18.06
N GLY A 353 -2.75 12.62 -17.97
CA GLY A 353 -3.06 13.93 -18.48
C GLY A 353 -3.54 14.86 -17.36
N ASP A 354 -2.60 15.42 -16.61
CA ASP A 354 -2.71 16.75 -15.97
C ASP A 354 -1.37 17.24 -15.43
#